data_AF-A8UM63-F1
#
_entry.id   AF-A8UM63-F1
#
_cell.length_a   1.000
_cell.length_b   1.000
_cell.length_c   1.000
_cell.angle_alpha   90.00
_cell.angle_beta   90.00
_cell.angle_gamma   90.00
#
_symmetry.space_group_name_H-M   'P 1'
#
loop_
_entity.id
_entity.type
_entity.pdbx_description
1 polymer ?
#
loop_
_entity_poly.entity_id
_entity_poly.type
_entity_poly.pdbx_seq_one_letter_code
_entity_poly.pdbx_strand_id
1 'polypeptide(L)'
;MSTENKNQSGKTFIDNEIVVWEFDGNKVVNIPIDSIKLIAEYTTASGPFIDDWFLVIYNAKAEYFEISMYADNIQEMMKKLGEKKEFELVATLFSSTEWESNILYPTEFDGQDLWNIVKCKPKSPFEKLKSLIGINKTELELTEVTEKLIKD
;
A
#
# COMPACT_ATOMS: atom_id res chain seq x y z
N MET A 1 -29.45 19.86 6.16
CA MET A 1 -28.60 19.38 5.06
C MET A 1 -27.39 18.75 5.71
N SER A 2 -27.37 17.42 5.80
CA SER A 2 -26.17 16.70 6.23
C SER A 2 -25.11 16.90 5.17
N THR A 3 -24.03 17.60 5.52
CA THR A 3 -22.77 17.48 4.78
C THR A 3 -22.36 16.02 4.93
N GLU A 4 -22.65 15.20 3.92
CA GLU A 4 -21.89 13.96 3.72
C GLU A 4 -20.43 14.39 3.73
N ASN A 5 -19.70 14.01 4.78
CA ASN A 5 -18.25 14.14 4.79
C ASN A 5 -17.76 13.31 3.60
N LYS A 6 -17.46 13.98 2.48
CA LYS A 6 -16.78 13.32 1.37
C LYS A 6 -15.47 12.79 1.92
N ASN A 7 -15.34 11.47 1.97
CA ASN A 7 -14.08 10.84 2.31
C ASN A 7 -13.01 11.36 1.33
N GLN A 8 -11.94 11.93 1.87
CA GLN A 8 -10.88 12.51 1.05
C GLN A 8 -10.00 11.44 0.40
N SER A 9 -10.04 10.20 0.90
CA SER A 9 -9.20 9.09 0.43
C SER A 9 -9.82 8.31 -0.73
N GLY A 10 -10.94 8.77 -1.28
CA GLY A 10 -11.64 8.13 -2.40
C GLY A 10 -12.47 6.92 -1.98
N LYS A 11 -12.88 6.09 -2.95
CA LYS A 11 -13.71 4.90 -2.75
C LYS A 11 -13.20 3.72 -3.56
N THR A 12 -13.35 2.53 -3.01
CA THR A 12 -12.97 1.27 -3.67
C THR A 12 -14.16 0.37 -3.91
N PHE A 13 -14.07 -0.47 -4.92
CA PHE A 13 -15.07 -1.49 -5.23
C PHE A 13 -14.49 -2.53 -6.20
N ILE A 14 -15.20 -3.65 -6.34
CA ILE A 14 -14.96 -4.62 -7.41
C ILE A 14 -16.05 -4.45 -8.47
N ASP A 15 -15.63 -4.27 -9.72
CA ASP A 15 -16.50 -4.14 -10.89
C ASP A 15 -16.07 -5.18 -11.94
N ASN A 16 -16.91 -6.18 -12.22
CA ASN A 16 -16.64 -7.22 -13.22
C ASN A 16 -15.23 -7.84 -13.13
N GLU A 17 -14.84 -8.36 -11.96
CA GLU A 17 -13.51 -8.94 -11.67
C GLU A 17 -12.34 -7.94 -11.77
N ILE A 18 -12.60 -6.64 -11.64
CA ILE A 18 -11.60 -5.58 -11.61
C ILE A 18 -11.62 -4.88 -10.25
N VAL A 19 -10.47 -4.78 -9.61
CA VAL A 19 -10.26 -3.91 -8.44
C VAL A 19 -10.20 -2.47 -8.93
N VAL A 20 -11.10 -1.63 -8.41
CA VAL A 20 -11.19 -0.21 -8.77
C VAL A 20 -11.00 0.66 -7.54
N TRP A 21 -10.18 1.71 -7.68
CA TRP A 21 -10.13 2.84 -6.75
C TRP A 21 -10.44 4.12 -7.51
N GLU A 22 -11.49 4.82 -7.08
CA GLU A 22 -11.85 6.14 -7.57
C GLU A 22 -11.41 7.21 -6.58
N PHE A 23 -10.58 8.13 -7.04
CA PHE A 23 -10.07 9.25 -6.27
C PHE A 23 -10.21 10.54 -7.10
N ASP A 24 -10.77 11.58 -6.48
CA ASP A 24 -11.07 12.87 -7.12
C ASP A 24 -11.81 12.73 -8.48
N GLY A 25 -12.78 11.82 -8.56
CA GLY A 25 -13.58 11.58 -9.76
C GLY A 25 -12.88 10.79 -10.87
N ASN A 26 -11.64 10.33 -10.66
CA ASN A 26 -10.88 9.55 -11.62
C ASN A 26 -10.70 8.10 -11.12
N LYS A 27 -10.73 7.14 -12.04
CA LYS A 27 -10.31 5.76 -11.74
C LYS A 27 -8.78 5.72 -11.73
N VAL A 28 -8.18 5.75 -10.54
CA VAL A 28 -6.73 5.74 -10.35
C VAL A 28 -6.19 4.32 -10.39
N VAL A 29 -6.93 3.38 -9.80
CA VAL A 29 -6.64 1.94 -9.89
C VAL A 29 -7.75 1.25 -10.65
N ASN A 30 -7.38 0.37 -11.57
CA ASN A 30 -8.28 -0.43 -12.40
C ASN A 30 -7.54 -1.70 -12.85
N ILE A 31 -7.48 -2.71 -11.97
CA ILE A 31 -6.64 -3.90 -12.14
C ILE A 31 -7.51 -5.17 -12.17
N PRO A 32 -7.42 -6.01 -13.23
CA PRO A 32 -8.05 -7.32 -13.24
C PRO A 32 -7.54 -8.19 -12.08
N ILE A 33 -8.43 -8.81 -11.32
CA ILE A 33 -8.09 -9.65 -10.15
C ILE A 33 -7.11 -10.76 -10.52
N ASP A 34 -7.31 -11.39 -11.67
CA ASP A 34 -6.44 -12.47 -12.16
C ASP A 34 -5.02 -12.00 -12.52
N SER A 35 -4.84 -10.70 -12.73
CA SER A 35 -3.51 -10.14 -12.98
C SER A 35 -2.74 -9.83 -11.71
N ILE A 36 -3.36 -9.88 -10.52
CA ILE A 36 -2.70 -9.56 -9.25
C ILE A 36 -1.72 -10.68 -8.88
N LYS A 37 -0.43 -10.31 -8.76
CA LYS A 37 0.66 -11.18 -8.32
C LYS A 37 0.99 -11.02 -6.84
N LEU A 38 0.93 -9.79 -6.34
CA LEU A 38 1.27 -9.48 -4.96
C LEU A 38 0.26 -8.48 -4.39
N ILE A 39 -0.16 -8.72 -3.16
CA ILE A 39 -0.88 -7.76 -2.32
C ILE A 39 -0.07 -7.58 -1.05
N ALA A 40 0.14 -6.34 -0.65
CA ALA A 40 0.81 -5.99 0.58
C ALA A 40 0.12 -4.78 1.21
N GLU A 41 0.56 -4.41 2.39
CA GLU A 41 0.25 -3.14 3.04
C GLU A 41 1.52 -2.47 3.51
N TYR A 42 1.45 -1.18 3.76
CA TYR A 42 2.50 -0.47 4.46
C TYR A 42 2.01 0.76 5.19
N THR A 43 2.77 1.16 6.20
CA THR A 43 2.59 2.41 6.93
C THR A 43 3.78 3.36 6.74
N THR A 44 3.54 4.65 6.97
CA THR A 44 4.57 5.69 6.96
C THR A 44 4.57 6.45 8.28
N ALA A 45 5.69 7.11 8.60
CA ALA A 45 5.77 8.01 9.76
C ALA A 45 5.06 9.37 9.57
N SER A 46 4.25 9.55 8.53
CA SER A 46 3.71 10.86 8.13
C SER A 46 2.34 11.18 8.74
N GLY A 47 1.72 10.22 9.42
CA GLY A 47 0.43 10.39 10.10
C GLY A 47 0.46 11.42 11.24
N PRO A 48 -0.72 11.82 11.78
CA PRO A 48 -2.07 11.38 11.42
C PRO A 48 -2.82 12.36 10.49
N PHE A 49 -2.17 13.42 10.01
CA PHE A 49 -2.82 14.48 9.23
C PHE A 49 -2.90 14.19 7.72
N ILE A 50 -2.15 13.19 7.26
CA ILE A 50 -2.18 12.69 5.88
C ILE A 50 -2.29 11.16 5.94
N ASP A 51 -2.79 10.55 4.85
CA ASP A 51 -2.86 9.11 4.72
C ASP A 51 -1.46 8.51 4.93
N ASP A 52 -1.40 7.59 5.90
CA ASP A 52 -0.17 6.97 6.38
C ASP A 52 -0.24 5.45 6.33
N TRP A 53 -1.33 4.88 5.80
CA TRP A 53 -1.55 3.44 5.68
C TRP A 53 -2.17 3.10 4.32
N PHE A 54 -1.53 2.18 3.61
CA PHE A 54 -1.83 1.93 2.20
C PHE A 54 -1.85 0.43 1.91
N LEU A 55 -2.74 0.02 1.03
CA LEU A 55 -2.72 -1.28 0.35
C LEU A 55 -1.90 -1.16 -0.92
N VAL A 56 -0.97 -2.08 -1.13
CA VAL A 56 -0.11 -2.17 -2.32
C VAL A 56 -0.53 -3.36 -3.16
N ILE A 57 -0.62 -3.15 -4.47
CA ILE A 57 -0.86 -4.21 -5.45
C ILE A 57 0.24 -4.15 -6.51
N TYR A 58 0.86 -5.29 -6.79
CA TYR A 58 1.60 -5.50 -8.03
C TYR A 58 0.83 -6.44 -8.95
N ASN A 59 0.74 -6.06 -10.22
CA ASN A 59 0.14 -6.91 -11.24
C ASN A 59 1.18 -7.75 -12.00
N ALA A 60 0.72 -8.56 -12.94
CA ALA A 60 1.55 -9.45 -13.75
C ALA A 60 2.57 -8.75 -14.66
N LYS A 61 2.42 -7.43 -14.86
CA LYS A 61 3.37 -6.58 -15.60
C LYS A 61 4.37 -5.89 -14.66
N ALA A 62 4.38 -6.23 -13.38
CA ALA A 62 5.14 -5.57 -12.32
C ALA A 62 4.81 -4.07 -12.19
N GLU A 63 3.61 -3.65 -12.59
CA GLU A 63 3.12 -2.30 -12.33
C GLU A 63 2.72 -2.18 -10.86
N TYR A 64 3.14 -1.09 -10.22
CA TYR A 64 2.87 -0.77 -8.83
C TYR A 64 1.62 0.09 -8.71
N PHE A 65 0.76 -0.25 -7.75
CA PHE A 65 -0.41 0.52 -7.40
C PHE A 65 -0.53 0.61 -5.87
N GLU A 66 -0.91 1.79 -5.38
CA GLU A 66 -1.21 2.03 -3.98
C GLU A 66 -2.64 2.55 -3.86
N ILE A 67 -3.33 2.09 -2.81
CA ILE A 67 -4.69 2.50 -2.46
C ILE A 67 -4.65 2.87 -0.99
N SER A 68 -5.24 4.02 -0.64
CA SER A 68 -5.38 4.39 0.77
C SER A 68 -6.24 3.37 1.54
N MET A 69 -5.74 2.92 2.70
CA MET A 69 -6.52 2.08 3.63
C MET A 69 -7.65 2.84 4.33
N TYR A 70 -7.75 4.15 4.10
CA TYR A 70 -8.86 4.98 4.56
C TYR A 70 -9.94 5.20 3.50
N ALA A 71 -9.77 4.68 2.29
CA ALA A 71 -10.76 4.80 1.22
C ALA A 71 -12.10 4.14 1.60
N ASP A 72 -13.21 4.73 1.16
CA ASP A 72 -14.54 4.15 1.37
C ASP A 72 -14.61 2.73 0.80
N ASN A 73 -15.26 1.84 1.55
CA ASN A 73 -15.48 0.43 1.22
C ASN A 73 -14.21 -0.43 1.06
N ILE A 74 -13.02 0.03 1.47
CA ILE A 74 -11.76 -0.74 1.36
C ILE A 74 -11.87 -2.12 1.99
N GLN A 75 -12.47 -2.22 3.18
CA GLN A 75 -12.65 -3.49 3.88
C GLN A 75 -13.59 -4.44 3.12
N GLU A 76 -14.66 -3.91 2.51
CA GLU A 76 -15.57 -4.73 1.69
C GLU A 76 -14.89 -5.20 0.39
N MET A 77 -14.10 -4.33 -0.24
CA MET A 77 -13.31 -4.66 -1.43
C MET A 77 -12.28 -5.74 -1.11
N MET A 78 -11.50 -5.58 -0.04
CA MET A 78 -10.50 -6.55 0.41
C MET A 78 -11.13 -7.90 0.73
N LYS A 79 -12.26 -7.91 1.45
CA LYS A 79 -13.00 -9.15 1.73
C LYS A 79 -13.39 -9.88 0.44
N LYS A 80 -14.01 -9.19 -0.52
CA LYS A 80 -14.41 -9.80 -1.80
C LYS A 80 -13.20 -10.26 -2.61
N LEU A 81 -12.09 -9.52 -2.57
CA LEU A 81 -10.86 -9.89 -3.25
C LEU A 81 -10.24 -11.17 -2.65
N GLY A 82 -10.21 -11.28 -1.32
CA GLY A 82 -9.81 -12.50 -0.62
C GLY A 82 -10.70 -13.69 -0.98
N GLU A 83 -12.03 -13.52 -0.94
CA GLU A 83 -12.99 -14.55 -1.35
C GLU A 83 -12.73 -15.06 -2.77
N LYS A 84 -12.41 -14.17 -3.70
CA LYS A 84 -12.09 -14.52 -5.11
C LYS A 84 -10.77 -15.27 -5.27
N LYS A 85 -9.80 -15.01 -4.41
CA LYS A 85 -8.49 -15.64 -4.40
C LYS A 85 -8.41 -16.81 -3.41
N GLU A 86 -9.53 -17.19 -2.81
CA GLU A 86 -9.67 -18.31 -1.86
C GLU A 86 -8.79 -18.17 -0.61
N PHE A 87 -8.60 -16.95 -0.11
CA PHE A 87 -7.89 -16.69 1.16
C PHE A 87 -8.53 -15.54 1.95
N GLU A 88 -8.18 -15.42 3.23
CA GLU A 88 -8.63 -14.30 4.06
C GLU A 88 -7.66 -13.12 3.90
N LEU A 89 -8.09 -12.05 3.24
CA LEU A 89 -7.29 -10.84 3.07
C LEU A 89 -7.56 -9.86 4.22
N VAL A 90 -6.66 -9.82 5.19
CA VAL A 90 -6.77 -8.98 6.40
C VAL A 90 -5.52 -8.11 6.52
N ALA A 91 -5.72 -6.81 6.73
CA ALA A 91 -4.63 -5.90 7.04
C ALA A 91 -4.29 -5.93 8.54
N THR A 92 -3.02 -5.75 8.86
CA THR A 92 -2.41 -6.00 10.17
C THR A 92 -1.70 -4.78 10.75
N LEU A 93 -1.40 -3.76 9.94
CA LEU A 93 -0.63 -2.57 10.37
C LEU A 93 -1.48 -1.41 10.89
N PHE A 94 -2.75 -1.64 11.25
CA PHE A 94 -3.70 -0.59 11.67
C PHE A 94 -3.27 0.23 12.90
N SER A 95 -2.29 -0.23 13.68
CA SER A 95 -1.75 0.45 14.86
C SER A 95 -0.30 0.90 14.71
N SER A 96 0.29 0.74 13.52
CA SER A 96 1.69 1.12 13.29
C SER A 96 1.80 2.62 13.05
N THR A 97 2.78 3.25 13.70
CA THR A 97 3.10 4.69 13.56
C THR A 97 4.47 4.92 12.91
N GLU A 98 5.11 3.83 12.47
CA GLU A 98 6.45 3.83 11.88
C GLU A 98 6.37 3.33 10.43
N TRP A 99 7.49 3.40 9.73
CA TRP A 99 7.62 2.70 8.46
C TRP A 99 7.63 1.20 8.71
N GLU A 100 6.58 0.51 8.28
CA GLU A 100 6.45 -0.94 8.29
C GLU A 100 5.75 -1.39 7.01
N SER A 101 5.99 -2.62 6.59
CA SER A 101 5.31 -3.19 5.42
C SER A 101 5.03 -4.66 5.66
N ASN A 102 3.96 -5.18 5.07
CA ASN A 102 3.60 -6.58 5.20
C ASN A 102 3.04 -7.12 3.89
N ILE A 103 3.60 -8.20 3.37
CA ILE A 103 2.99 -8.97 2.27
C ILE A 103 1.79 -9.72 2.83
N LEU A 104 0.66 -9.66 2.12
CA LEU A 104 -0.60 -10.33 2.46
C LEU A 104 -0.93 -11.45 1.46
N TYR A 105 -0.44 -11.33 0.22
CA TYR A 105 -0.58 -12.33 -0.84
C TYR A 105 0.65 -12.29 -1.75
N PRO A 106 1.20 -13.44 -2.19
CA PRO A 106 0.74 -14.81 -1.91
C PRO A 106 0.89 -15.22 -0.45
N THR A 107 -0.01 -16.08 0.06
CA THR A 107 -0.11 -16.42 1.49
C THR A 107 1.13 -17.15 2.04
N GLU A 108 1.93 -17.77 1.18
CA GLU A 108 3.21 -18.37 1.57
C GLU A 108 4.27 -17.35 2.01
N PHE A 109 4.05 -16.07 1.69
CA PHE A 109 4.90 -14.93 2.09
C PHE A 109 4.20 -13.98 3.06
N ASP A 110 3.02 -14.36 3.58
CA ASP A 110 2.28 -13.55 4.56
C ASP A 110 3.14 -13.23 5.78
N GLY A 111 3.12 -11.97 6.23
CA GLY A 111 3.94 -11.50 7.36
C GLY A 111 5.34 -11.01 6.98
N GLN A 112 5.79 -11.18 5.74
CA GLN A 112 7.13 -10.77 5.31
C GLN A 112 7.16 -9.32 4.82
N ASP A 113 8.28 -8.64 5.01
CA ASP A 113 8.46 -7.26 4.58
C ASP A 113 8.42 -7.12 3.04
N LEU A 114 7.64 -6.16 2.57
CA LEU A 114 7.64 -5.73 1.17
C LEU A 114 8.95 -5.01 0.82
N TRP A 115 9.44 -4.16 1.74
CA TRP A 115 10.63 -3.33 1.55
C TRP A 115 11.67 -3.44 2.65
N ASN A 116 12.92 -3.29 2.25
CA ASN A 116 13.99 -2.85 3.11
C ASN A 116 13.92 -1.32 3.27
N ILE A 117 13.78 -0.86 4.50
CA ILE A 117 13.79 0.57 4.84
C ILE A 117 15.25 1.02 4.98
N VAL A 118 15.76 1.71 3.96
CA VAL A 118 17.14 2.19 3.91
C VAL A 118 17.20 3.65 4.35
N LYS A 119 17.79 3.88 5.54
CA LYS A 119 18.09 5.24 5.99
C LYS A 119 19.27 5.78 5.19
N CYS A 120 19.03 6.77 4.33
CA CYS A 120 20.09 7.35 3.51
C CYS A 120 21.13 8.03 4.42
N LYS A 121 22.40 7.64 4.27
CA LYS A 121 23.50 8.42 4.86
C LYS A 121 23.59 9.76 4.13
N PRO A 122 23.62 10.90 4.84
CA PRO A 122 23.67 12.22 4.20
C PRO A 122 24.97 12.35 3.38
N LYS A 123 24.82 12.61 2.08
CA LYS A 123 25.93 12.69 1.11
C LYS A 123 26.50 14.11 1.02
N SER A 124 25.76 15.13 1.45
CA SER A 124 26.19 16.53 1.44
C SER A 124 26.18 17.21 2.82
N PRO A 125 26.95 18.30 3.02
CA PRO A 125 26.93 19.08 4.28
C PRO A 125 25.54 19.64 4.63
N PHE A 126 24.74 20.01 3.62
CA PHE A 126 23.38 20.49 3.82
C PHE A 126 22.44 19.36 4.28
N GLU A 127 22.60 18.15 3.74
CA GLU A 127 21.88 16.96 4.22
C GLU A 127 22.32 16.54 5.62
N LYS A 128 23.60 16.72 5.97
CA LYS A 128 24.06 16.50 7.35
C LYS A 128 23.37 17.46 8.32
N LEU A 129 23.26 18.74 7.97
CA LEU A 129 22.54 19.73 8.77
C LEU A 129 21.05 19.36 8.92
N LYS A 130 20.39 18.89 7.85
CA LYS A 130 19.02 18.38 7.89
C LYS A 130 18.85 17.13 8.75
N SER A 131 19.80 16.19 8.67
CA SER A 131 19.77 14.97 9.48
C SER A 131 19.87 15.26 10.99
N LEU A 132 20.61 16.32 11.37
CA LEU A 132 20.75 16.75 12.78
C LEU A 132 19.45 17.33 13.35
N ILE A 133 18.55 17.85 12.51
CA ILE A 133 17.21 18.32 12.90
C ILE A 133 16.11 17.27 12.63
N GLY A 134 16.50 16.00 12.44
CA GLY A 134 15.58 14.86 12.30
C GLY A 134 14.99 14.67 10.89
N ILE A 135 15.40 15.47 9.91
CA ILE A 135 14.94 15.34 8.53
C ILE A 135 15.88 14.38 7.81
N ASN A 136 15.68 13.08 8.02
CA ASN A 136 16.37 12.02 7.30
C ASN A 136 15.54 11.58 6.08
N LYS A 137 16.22 11.37 4.96
CA LYS A 137 15.60 10.78 3.77
C LYS A 137 15.54 9.25 3.97
N THR A 138 14.33 8.69 3.86
CA THR A 138 14.10 7.24 3.81
C THR A 138 13.98 6.83 2.35
N GLU A 139 14.72 5.79 1.96
CA GLU A 139 14.55 5.10 0.68
C GLU A 139 13.97 3.71 0.97
N LEU A 140 13.05 3.27 0.12
CA LEU A 140 12.46 1.94 0.17
C LEU A 140 13.06 1.13 -0.98
N GLU A 141 13.68 0.00 -0.66
CA GLU A 141 14.18 -0.96 -1.64
C GLU A 141 13.35 -2.23 -1.52
N LEU A 142 12.95 -2.86 -2.64
CA LEU A 142 12.23 -4.13 -2.59
C LEU A 142 13.09 -5.19 -1.91
N THR A 143 12.48 -6.07 -1.12
CA THR A 143 13.17 -7.26 -0.63
C THR A 143 13.44 -8.23 -1.79
N GLU A 144 14.43 -9.12 -1.64
CA GLU A 144 14.73 -10.15 -2.66
C GLU A 144 13.51 -11.04 -2.95
N VAL A 145 12.70 -11.32 -1.92
CA VAL A 145 11.44 -12.07 -2.01
C VAL A 145 10.44 -11.32 -2.89
N THR A 146 10.21 -10.04 -2.61
CA THR A 146 9.31 -9.19 -3.40
C THR A 146 9.77 -9.07 -4.85
N GLU A 147 11.06 -8.85 -5.09
CA GLU A 147 11.59 -8.77 -6.45
C GLU A 147 11.34 -10.05 -7.25
N LYS A 148 11.48 -11.20 -6.61
CA LYS A 148 11.22 -12.49 -7.25
C LYS A 148 9.73 -12.65 -7.57
N LEU A 149 8.85 -12.35 -6.62
CA LEU A 149 7.40 -12.43 -6.78
C LEU A 149 6.85 -11.59 -7.94
N ILE A 150 7.40 -10.39 -8.16
CA ILE A 150 6.92 -9.53 -9.24
C ILE A 150 7.51 -9.90 -10.61
N LYS A 151 8.67 -10.56 -10.66
CA LYS A 151 9.38 -10.95 -11.89
C LYS A 151 8.93 -12.31 -12.43
N ASP A 152 8.59 -13.25 -11.56
CA ASP A 152 8.07 -14.59 -11.88
C ASP A 152 6.63 -14.51 -12.38
#